data_AF-A0A540KYF5-F1
#
_entry.id   AF-A0A540KYF5-F1
#
_cell.length_a   1.000
_cell.length_b   1.000
_cell.length_c   1.000
_cell.angle_alpha   90.00
_cell.angle_beta   90.00
_cell.angle_gamma   90.00
#
_symmetry.space_group_name_H-M   'P 1'
#
loop_
_entity.id
_entity.type
_entity.pdbx_description
1 polymer ?
#
loop_
_entity_poly.entity_id
_entity_poly.type
_entity_poly.pdbx_seq_one_letter_code
_entity_poly.pdbx_strand_id
1 'polypeptide(L)'
;MYDSKGSSTSSKDNIQLDKVTGNHQTTSTNGTVVFGCGAKQSGNLGKSPTAIDGILGFGQVNSSVILQLSSSGKVKKEFVYCLDNVKGGGIWAIREVVEPKVKNTTPLIPNLYVTQSWNPW
;
A
#
# COMPACT_ATOMS: atom_id res chain seq x y z
N MET A 1 4.92 -11.83 10.58
CA MET A 1 4.89 -10.62 11.42
C MET A 1 3.86 -10.83 12.51
N TYR A 2 4.24 -11.60 13.53
CA TYR A 2 3.51 -11.68 14.79
C TYR A 2 4.60 -11.80 15.85
N ASP A 3 4.89 -10.70 16.53
CA ASP A 3 5.46 -10.80 17.88
C ASP A 3 4.35 -10.38 18.84
N SER A 4 3.88 -11.40 19.54
CA SER A 4 2.81 -11.39 20.49
C SER A 4 3.34 -10.79 21.79
N LYS A 5 3.27 -9.46 21.94
CA LYS A 5 3.15 -8.67 23.19
C LYS A 5 3.71 -7.26 22.99
N GLY A 6 2.97 -6.43 22.27
CA GLY A 6 3.12 -4.99 22.29
C GLY A 6 1.73 -4.37 22.20
N SER A 7 1.37 -3.51 23.16
CA SER A 7 0.14 -2.73 23.08
C SER A 7 0.14 -1.94 21.77
N SER A 8 -0.61 -2.40 20.77
CA SER A 8 -0.71 -1.71 19.49
C SER A 8 -1.83 -0.69 19.60
N THR A 9 -1.48 0.57 19.87
CA THR A 9 -2.44 1.67 19.82
C THR A 9 -2.73 1.99 18.35
N SER A 10 -4.00 2.18 18.01
CA SER A 10 -4.39 2.75 16.73
C SER A 10 -4.34 4.28 16.80
N SER A 11 -3.71 4.91 15.82
CA SER A 11 -3.65 6.36 15.66
C SER A 11 -4.37 6.77 14.39
N LYS A 12 -4.94 7.97 14.38
CA LYS A 12 -5.63 8.56 13.23
C LYS A 12 -4.91 9.85 12.85
N ASP A 13 -4.46 9.93 11.61
CA ASP A 13 -3.76 11.11 11.11
C ASP A 13 -3.96 11.27 9.60
N ASN A 14 -3.46 12.36 9.04
CA ASN A 14 -3.51 12.65 7.61
C ASN A 14 -2.31 12.05 6.88
N ILE A 15 -2.58 11.30 5.82
CA ILE A 15 -1.60 10.97 4.79
C ILE A 15 -1.59 12.08 3.74
N GLN A 16 -0.40 12.62 3.46
CA GLN A 16 -0.18 13.59 2.39
C GLN A 16 0.14 12.84 1.09
N LEU A 17 -0.48 13.25 -0.01
CA LEU A 17 -0.37 12.64 -1.32
C LEU A 17 -0.28 13.73 -2.38
N ASP A 18 0.24 13.37 -3.55
CA ASP A 18 0.23 14.23 -4.72
C ASP A 18 -0.94 13.86 -5.65
N LYS A 19 -1.85 14.80 -5.87
CA LYS A 19 -2.91 14.68 -6.85
C LYS A 19 -2.40 15.11 -8.22
N VAL A 20 -2.44 14.19 -9.18
CA VAL A 20 -2.14 14.50 -10.58
C VAL A 20 -3.18 15.47 -11.14
N THR A 21 -2.72 16.61 -11.65
CA THR A 21 -3.55 17.64 -12.30
C THR A 21 -3.25 17.79 -13.80
N GLY A 22 -2.16 17.20 -14.27
CA GLY A 22 -1.74 17.22 -15.67
C GLY A 22 -0.47 16.38 -15.88
N ASN A 23 0.06 16.39 -17.10
CA ASN A 23 1.29 15.67 -17.41
C ASN A 23 2.45 16.25 -16.62
N HIS A 24 3.09 15.41 -15.81
CA HIS A 24 4.17 15.80 -14.88
C HIS A 24 3.78 16.94 -13.93
N GLN A 25 2.48 17.14 -13.70
CA GLN A 25 1.95 18.17 -12.81
C GLN A 25 1.14 17.54 -11.69
N THR A 26 1.48 17.93 -10.48
CA THR A 26 0.80 17.50 -9.25
C THR A 26 0.47 18.70 -8.37
N THR A 27 -0.52 18.50 -7.50
CA THR A 27 -0.85 19.41 -6.40
C THR A 27 -0.97 18.61 -5.11
N SER A 28 -0.56 19.18 -3.99
CA SER A 28 -0.65 18.51 -2.69
C SER A 28 -2.12 18.26 -2.30
N THR A 29 -2.40 17.07 -1.79
CA THR A 29 -3.69 16.67 -1.25
C THR A 29 -3.50 15.78 -0.03
N ASN A 30 -4.58 15.56 0.72
CA ASN A 30 -4.53 14.68 1.89
C ASN A 30 -5.78 13.80 2.03
N GLY A 31 -5.59 12.73 2.79
CA GLY A 31 -6.66 11.87 3.27
C GLY A 31 -6.42 11.48 4.72
N THR A 32 -7.47 11.15 5.44
CA THR A 32 -7.34 10.71 6.82
C THR A 32 -7.32 9.19 6.86
N VAL A 33 -6.36 8.62 7.59
CA VAL A 33 -6.18 7.18 7.74
C VAL A 33 -5.99 6.83 9.21
N VAL A 34 -6.45 5.64 9.59
CA VAL A 34 -6.21 4.99 10.87
C VAL A 34 -5.16 3.90 10.66
N PHE A 35 -4.11 3.91 11.46
CA PHE A 35 -3.00 2.97 11.35
C PHE A 35 -2.55 2.50 12.74
N GLY A 36 -1.89 1.35 12.81
CA GLY A 36 -1.33 0.83 14.05
C GLY A 36 0.06 1.41 14.33
N CYS A 37 0.37 1.69 15.59
CA CYS A 37 1.71 2.05 16.02
C CYS A 37 2.50 0.80 16.44
N GLY A 38 3.65 0.58 15.81
CA GLY A 38 4.61 -0.45 16.23
C GLY A 38 5.64 0.13 17.20
N ALA A 39 5.79 -0.47 18.39
CA ALA A 39 6.73 0.00 19.40
C ALA A 39 8.19 -0.42 19.16
N LYS A 40 8.41 -1.44 18.31
CA LYS A 40 9.73 -1.95 17.95
C LYS A 40 9.76 -2.31 16.47
N GLN A 41 10.75 -1.81 15.75
CA GLN A 41 11.08 -2.31 14.42
C GLN A 41 11.77 -3.66 14.56
N SER A 42 11.24 -4.68 13.91
CA SER A 42 11.75 -6.05 13.94
C SER A 42 11.96 -6.56 12.51
N GLY A 43 12.71 -7.66 12.36
CA GLY A 43 13.03 -8.22 11.05
C GLY A 43 14.00 -7.34 10.23
N ASN A 44 13.79 -7.27 8.92
CA ASN A 44 14.67 -6.53 8.00
C ASN A 44 14.52 -5.00 8.09
N LEU A 45 13.53 -4.50 8.85
CA LEU A 45 13.26 -3.07 8.97
C LEU A 45 14.22 -2.34 9.91
N GLY A 46 14.85 -3.05 10.86
CA GLY A 46 15.76 -2.47 11.85
C GLY A 46 17.25 -2.68 11.57
N LYS A 47 17.63 -3.18 10.39
CA LYS A 47 19.00 -3.66 10.09
C LYS A 47 19.79 -2.79 9.10
N SER A 48 19.25 -1.66 8.64
CA SER A 48 19.88 -0.83 7.61
C SER A 48 19.77 0.67 7.94
N PRO A 49 20.75 1.52 7.55
CA PRO A 49 20.61 2.98 7.58
C PRO A 49 19.52 3.52 6.63
N THR A 50 18.93 2.68 5.77
CA THR A 50 17.72 2.96 4.98
C THR A 50 16.43 2.45 5.64
N ALA A 51 16.46 2.25 6.97
CA ALA A 51 15.31 1.77 7.73
C ALA A 51 14.04 2.58 7.41
N ILE A 52 12.96 1.87 7.11
CA ILE A 52 11.65 2.46 6.86
C ILE A 52 10.89 2.56 8.18
N ASP A 53 10.27 3.71 8.46
CA ASP A 53 9.56 3.99 9.72
C ASP A 53 8.25 3.22 9.90
N GLY A 54 7.78 2.53 8.84
CA GLY A 54 6.56 1.76 8.86
C GLY A 54 6.30 0.99 7.56
N ILE A 55 5.13 0.34 7.50
CA ILE A 55 4.67 -0.43 6.33
C ILE A 55 3.29 0.09 5.91
N LEU A 56 3.11 0.31 4.61
CA LEU A 56 1.80 0.54 4.01
C LEU A 56 1.21 -0.78 3.50
N GLY A 57 0.07 -1.17 4.06
CA GLY A 57 -0.66 -2.38 3.65
C GLY A 57 -1.67 -2.09 2.54
N PHE A 58 -1.64 -2.89 1.47
CA PHE A 58 -2.59 -2.84 0.34
C PHE A 58 -3.55 -4.03 0.28
N GLY A 59 -3.62 -4.84 1.33
CA GLY A 59 -4.48 -6.02 1.37
C GLY A 59 -5.97 -5.70 1.20
N GLN A 60 -6.75 -6.71 0.83
CA GLN A 60 -8.21 -6.64 0.69
C GLN A 60 -8.92 -6.63 2.06
N VAL A 61 -8.64 -5.60 2.87
CA VAL A 61 -9.19 -5.40 4.22
C VAL A 61 -9.50 -3.92 4.44
N ASN A 62 -10.52 -3.62 5.24
CA ASN A 62 -10.96 -2.23 5.47
C ASN A 62 -9.90 -1.35 6.14
N SER A 63 -8.92 -1.96 6.83
CA SER A 63 -7.78 -1.27 7.44
C SER A 63 -6.67 -0.92 6.44
N SER A 64 -6.74 -1.37 5.18
CA SER A 64 -5.71 -1.04 4.18
C SER A 64 -5.83 0.43 3.73
N VAL A 65 -4.71 1.03 3.35
CA VAL A 65 -4.67 2.45 2.98
C VAL A 65 -5.60 2.77 1.81
N ILE A 66 -5.71 1.87 0.84
CA ILE A 66 -6.58 2.03 -0.34
C ILE A 66 -8.05 1.98 0.05
N LEU A 67 -8.45 1.02 0.87
CA LEU A 67 -9.85 0.91 1.29
C LEU A 67 -10.26 2.08 2.19
N GLN A 68 -9.38 2.55 3.08
CA GLN A 68 -9.64 3.73 3.90
C GLN A 68 -9.81 5.00 3.06
N LEU A 69 -8.87 5.29 2.16
CA LEU A 69 -8.94 6.48 1.31
C LEU A 69 -10.15 6.46 0.37
N SER A 70 -10.45 5.31 -0.24
CA SER A 70 -11.59 5.18 -1.14
C SER A 70 -12.95 5.22 -0.42
N SER A 71 -13.01 4.79 0.85
CA SER A 71 -14.22 4.90 1.67
C SER A 71 -14.66 6.35 1.92
N SER A 72 -13.71 7.29 1.87
CA SER A 72 -14.00 8.73 1.94
C SER A 72 -14.51 9.34 0.62
N GLY A 73 -14.63 8.53 -0.44
CA GLY A 73 -15.08 8.97 -1.77
C GLY A 73 -14.04 9.76 -2.57
N LYS A 74 -12.85 9.99 -2.01
CA LYS A 74 -11.80 10.82 -2.65
C LYS A 74 -11.03 10.10 -3.77
N VAL A 75 -10.94 8.77 -3.74
CA VAL A 75 -10.17 7.95 -4.68
C VAL A 75 -10.91 6.66 -5.05
N LYS A 76 -10.50 6.00 -6.14
CA LYS A 76 -11.04 4.69 -6.55
C LYS A 76 -10.45 3.56 -5.71
N LYS A 77 -11.15 2.42 -5.64
CA LYS A 77 -10.69 1.16 -5.01
C LYS A 77 -9.74 0.38 -5.93
N GLU A 78 -8.80 1.08 -6.54
CA GLU A 78 -7.87 0.55 -7.53
C GLU A 78 -6.57 1.34 -7.43
N PHE A 79 -5.45 0.64 -7.58
CA PHE A 79 -4.13 1.26 -7.57
C PHE A 79 -3.19 0.53 -8.52
N VAL A 80 -2.14 1.22 -8.93
CA VAL A 80 -1.05 0.68 -9.74
C VAL A 80 0.28 0.92 -9.03
N TYR A 81 1.22 0.01 -9.24
CA TYR A 81 2.58 0.16 -8.79
C TYR A 81 3.55 -0.20 -9.91
N CYS A 82 4.37 0.78 -10.32
CA CYS A 82 5.41 0.62 -11.32
C CYS A 82 6.76 0.75 -10.62
N LEU A 83 7.51 -0.35 -10.54
CA LEU A 83 8.82 -0.41 -9.91
C LEU A 83 9.92 -0.16 -10.94
N ASP A 84 10.90 0.67 -10.59
CA ASP A 84 12.15 0.79 -11.36
C ASP A 84 13.24 -0.05 -10.68
N ASN A 85 13.55 -1.20 -11.28
CA ASN A 85 14.57 -2.12 -10.75
C ASN A 85 16.01 -1.75 -11.21
N VAL A 86 16.18 -0.74 -12.05
CA VAL A 86 17.49 -0.30 -12.55
C VAL A 86 18.03 0.82 -11.67
N LYS A 87 17.23 1.86 -11.43
CA LYS A 87 17.63 3.01 -10.62
C LYS A 87 17.10 2.95 -9.18
N GLY A 88 16.18 2.05 -8.90
CA GLY A 88 15.41 2.04 -7.66
C GLY A 88 14.25 3.04 -7.69
N GLY A 89 13.27 2.86 -6.80
CA GLY A 89 12.09 3.72 -6.71
C GLY A 89 10.94 3.23 -7.61
N GLY A 90 10.19 4.19 -8.17
CA GLY A 90 9.01 3.89 -8.98
C GLY A 90 7.83 4.83 -8.68
N ILE A 91 6.67 4.50 -9.23
CA ILE A 91 5.41 5.25 -9.07
C ILE A 91 4.36 4.33 -8.46
N TRP A 92 3.79 4.75 -7.34
CA TRP A 92 2.55 4.22 -6.79
C TRP A 92 1.45 5.25 -6.99
N ALA A 93 0.33 4.85 -7.59
CA ALA A 93 -0.78 5.76 -7.88
C ALA A 93 -2.13 5.10 -7.60
N ILE A 94 -3.08 5.87 -7.07
CA ILE A 94 -4.45 5.42 -6.76
C ILE A 94 -5.40 5.94 -7.84
N ARG A 95 -5.62 5.14 -8.88
CA ARG A 95 -6.53 5.41 -10.00
C ARG A 95 -6.54 4.23 -10.95
N GLU A 96 -7.49 4.26 -11.87
CA GLU A 96 -7.43 3.47 -13.09
C GLU A 96 -6.22 3.90 -13.94
N VAL A 97 -5.51 2.90 -14.47
CA VAL A 97 -4.41 3.10 -15.43
C VAL A 97 -5.00 3.49 -16.77
N VAL A 98 -4.88 4.77 -17.13
CA VAL A 98 -5.31 5.23 -18.46
C VAL A 98 -4.34 4.73 -19.52
N GLU A 99 -3.03 4.86 -19.26
CA GLU A 99 -1.97 4.35 -20.13
C GLU A 99 -0.74 3.90 -19.31
N PRO A 100 -0.01 2.85 -19.76
CA PRO A 100 -0.38 1.96 -20.86
C PRO A 100 -1.56 1.06 -20.47
N LYS A 101 -2.47 0.79 -21.41
CA LYS A 101 -3.57 -0.16 -21.17
C LYS A 101 -3.00 -1.56 -20.95
N VAL A 102 -3.26 -2.14 -19.78
CA VAL A 102 -2.86 -3.50 -19.45
C VAL A 102 -3.69 -4.47 -20.29
N LYS A 103 -3.07 -5.09 -21.30
CA LYS A 103 -3.77 -5.97 -22.25
C LYS A 103 -4.19 -7.31 -21.64
N ASN A 104 -3.34 -7.85 -20.78
CA ASN A 104 -3.53 -9.17 -20.18
C ASN A 104 -3.77 -8.99 -18.68
N THR A 105 -4.95 -9.35 -18.22
CA THR A 105 -5.31 -9.26 -16.79
C THR A 105 -5.74 -10.63 -16.29
N THR A 106 -5.43 -10.90 -15.03
CA THR A 106 -5.89 -12.10 -14.32
C THR A 106 -6.88 -11.64 -13.24
N PRO A 107 -8.06 -12.28 -13.11
CA PRO A 107 -9.01 -11.93 -12.06
C PRO A 107 -8.39 -12.05 -10.66
N LEU A 108 -8.65 -11.04 -9.82
CA LEU A 108 -8.33 -11.13 -8.39
C LEU A 108 -9.32 -12.08 -7.72
N ILE A 109 -8.83 -13.18 -7.15
CA ILE A 109 -9.67 -14.14 -6.42
C ILE A 109 -9.78 -13.67 -4.96
N PRO A 110 -10.97 -13.29 -4.48
CA PRO A 110 -11.16 -12.87 -3.10
C PRO A 110 -10.99 -14.08 -2.16
N ASN A 111 -10.42 -13.85 -0.97
CA ASN A 111 -10.23 -14.87 0.06
C ASN A 111 -9.46 -16.12 -0.42
N LEU A 112 -8.32 -15.91 -1.09
CA LEU A 112 -7.29 -16.94 -1.15
C LEU A 112 -6.75 -17.18 0.27
N TYR A 113 -7.43 -18.03 1.04
CA TYR A 113 -6.71 -18.91 1.94
C TYR A 113 -5.74 -19.65 1.05
N VAL A 114 -4.47 -19.24 1.09
CA VAL A 114 -3.40 -20.09 0.59
C VAL A 114 -3.46 -21.33 1.48
N THR A 115 -4.30 -22.30 1.12
CA THR A 115 -4.03 -23.68 1.49
C THR A 115 -2.68 -23.92 0.85
N GLN A 116 -1.63 -23.84 1.66
CA GLN A 116 -0.27 -24.19 1.27
C GLN A 116 -0.29 -25.68 0.91
N SER A 117 -0.73 -26.00 -0.30
CA SER A 117 -0.24 -27.15 -1.03
C SER A 117 0.68 -26.58 -2.10
N TRP A 118 1.79 -25.98 -1.65
CA TRP A 118 2.96 -25.86 -2.50
C TRP A 118 3.38 -27.31 -2.79
N ASN A 119 3.15 -27.77 -4.01
CA ASN A 119 3.52 -29.11 -4.45
C ASN A 119 4.83 -28.94 -5.24
N PRO A 120 5.99 -29.31 -4.67
CA PRO A 120 7.25 -29.30 -5.40
C PRO A 120 7.34 -30.57 -6.23
N TRP A 121 6.64 -30.59 -7.35
CA TRP A 121 6.99 -31.43 -8.47
C TRP A 121 7.35 -30.52 -9.64
#